data_AF-A0AA35XJA8-F1
#
_entry.id   AF-A0AA35XJA8-F1
#
_cell.length_a   1.000
_cell.length_b   1.000
_cell.length_c   1.000
_cell.angle_alpha   90.00
_cell.angle_beta   90.00
_cell.angle_gamma   90.00
#
_symmetry.space_group_name_H-M   'P 1'
#
loop_
_entity.id
_entity.type
_entity.pdbx_description
1 polymer ?
#
loop_
_entity_poly.entity_id
_entity_poly.type
_entity_poly.pdbx_seq_one_letter_code
_entity_poly.pdbx_strand_id
1 'polypeptide(L)'
;MRLLPVDGGVREGFIFHFLHHLKLKALALSKYVDAEPKSHTGEQIVGVLALSRGGVADRSRVNRDTLQQDLSLESDGDLHVVLAFAEKIRPNTYIDVLGDPQLHSEAVIREFEAL
;
A
#
# COMPACT_ATOMS: atom_id res chain seq x y z
N MET A 1 17.79 11.68 -14.86
CA MET A 1 18.85 12.39 -14.12
C MET A 1 20.10 12.65 -14.95
N ARG A 2 20.83 11.62 -15.44
CA ARG A 2 22.04 11.84 -16.28
C ARG A 2 21.76 12.45 -17.66
N LEU A 3 20.52 12.32 -18.14
CA LEU A 3 20.05 12.89 -19.41
C LEU A 3 19.67 14.38 -19.33
N LEU A 4 19.52 14.93 -18.12
CA LEU A 4 19.18 16.35 -17.96
C LEU A 4 20.46 17.20 -17.90
N PRO A 5 20.47 18.40 -18.49
CA PRO A 5 21.58 19.35 -18.34
C PRO A 5 21.94 19.55 -16.86
N VAL A 6 23.23 19.63 -16.56
CA VAL A 6 23.72 19.91 -15.19
C VAL A 6 23.44 21.38 -14.84
N ASP A 7 23.51 22.25 -15.83
CA ASP A 7 23.42 23.69 -15.65
C ASP A 7 21.97 24.20 -15.78
N GLY A 8 21.69 25.34 -15.15
CA GLY A 8 20.40 26.04 -15.27
C GLY A 8 19.30 25.56 -14.33
N GLY A 9 19.61 24.80 -13.28
CA GLY A 9 18.64 24.43 -12.23
C GLY A 9 17.57 23.41 -12.66
N VAL A 10 17.72 22.82 -13.85
CA VAL A 10 16.72 21.92 -14.44
C VAL A 10 16.58 20.63 -13.65
N ARG A 11 17.69 20.13 -13.08
CA ARG A 11 17.68 18.91 -12.25
C ARG A 11 16.97 19.14 -10.94
N GLU A 12 17.23 20.28 -10.28
CA GLU A 12 16.58 20.71 -9.05
C GLU A 12 15.08 20.88 -9.27
N GLY A 13 14.69 21.53 -10.37
CA GLY A 13 13.28 21.66 -10.76
C GLY A 13 12.62 20.30 -10.98
N PHE A 14 13.28 19.38 -11.68
CA PHE A 14 12.79 18.02 -11.85
C PHE A 14 12.61 17.29 -10.51
N ILE A 15 13.60 17.35 -9.61
CA ILE A 15 13.53 16.74 -8.28
C ILE A 15 12.36 17.32 -7.49
N PHE A 16 12.18 18.64 -7.53
CA PHE A 16 11.10 19.30 -6.83
C PHE A 16 9.73 18.85 -7.33
N HIS A 17 9.54 18.81 -8.64
CA HIS A 17 8.30 18.30 -9.25
C HIS A 17 8.07 16.82 -8.95
N PHE A 18 9.12 16.00 -9.00
CA PHE A 18 9.05 14.59 -8.64
C PHE A 18 8.62 14.40 -7.18
N LEU A 19 9.24 15.11 -6.24
CA LEU A 19 8.86 15.07 -4.83
C LEU A 19 7.44 15.57 -4.58
N HIS A 20 7.01 16.61 -5.30
CA HIS A 20 5.64 17.09 -5.23
C HIS A 20 4.65 16.03 -5.72
N HIS A 21 4.93 15.39 -6.85
CA HIS A 21 4.10 14.31 -7.38
C HIS A 21 4.03 13.12 -6.43
N LEU A 22 5.16 12.76 -5.78
CA LEU A 22 5.20 11.70 -4.78
C LEU A 22 4.31 12.01 -3.57
N LYS A 23 4.32 13.25 -3.08
CA LYS A 23 3.42 13.71 -2.01
C LYS A 23 1.96 13.62 -2.41
N LEU A 24 1.62 13.98 -3.65
CA LEU A 24 0.24 13.87 -4.15
C LEU A 24 -0.22 12.41 -4.21
N LYS A 25 0.64 11.49 -4.71
CA LYS A 25 0.33 10.05 -4.68
C LYS A 25 0.13 9.52 -3.27
N ALA A 26 0.97 9.94 -2.32
CA ALA A 26 0.84 9.56 -0.92
C ALA A 26 -0.48 10.06 -0.31
N LEU A 27 -0.87 11.31 -0.59
CA LEU A 27 -2.14 11.87 -0.14
C LEU A 27 -3.34 11.13 -0.78
N ALA A 28 -3.26 10.82 -2.07
CA ALA A 28 -4.27 10.05 -2.78
C ALA A 28 -4.43 8.65 -2.18
N LEU A 29 -3.31 7.98 -1.87
CA LEU A 29 -3.31 6.69 -1.18
C LEU A 29 -3.98 6.79 0.19
N SER A 30 -3.61 7.78 1.02
CA SER A 30 -4.27 7.98 2.32
C SER A 30 -5.78 8.20 2.17
N LYS A 31 -6.21 8.94 1.14
CA LYS A 31 -7.64 9.14 0.83
C LYS A 31 -8.33 7.89 0.32
N TYR A 32 -7.63 7.06 -0.45
CA TYR A 32 -8.14 5.76 -0.87
C TYR A 32 -8.48 4.88 0.34
N VAL A 33 -7.55 4.81 1.30
CA VAL A 33 -7.74 4.03 2.54
C VAL A 33 -8.83 4.63 3.45
N ASP A 34 -9.03 5.94 3.42
CA ASP A 34 -10.10 6.61 4.16
C ASP A 34 -11.48 6.42 3.51
N ALA A 35 -11.53 6.31 2.18
CA ALA A 35 -12.75 6.11 1.41
C ALA A 35 -13.25 4.67 1.45
N GLU A 36 -12.34 3.70 1.58
CA GLU A 36 -12.69 2.33 1.92
C GLU A 36 -13.42 2.30 3.27
N PRO A 37 -14.67 1.81 3.32
CA PRO A 37 -15.43 1.78 4.56
C PRO A 37 -14.59 1.08 5.61
N LYS A 38 -14.36 1.75 6.73
CA LYS A 38 -13.88 1.08 7.94
C LYS A 38 -14.91 -0.01 8.21
N SER A 39 -14.59 -1.26 7.87
CA SER A 39 -15.40 -2.41 8.27
C SER A 39 -15.34 -2.49 9.79
N HIS A 40 -16.15 -1.65 10.42
CA HIS A 40 -16.45 -1.71 11.81
C HIS A 40 -17.28 -2.97 11.98
N THR A 41 -16.72 -3.95 12.69
CA THR A 41 -17.39 -5.19 13.06
C THR A 41 -17.55 -6.19 11.91
N GLY A 42 -17.65 -7.48 12.27
CA GLY A 42 -17.43 -8.62 11.40
C GLY A 42 -18.36 -8.76 10.20
N GLU A 43 -17.92 -9.61 9.28
CA GLU A 43 -18.70 -10.19 8.17
C GLU A 43 -19.10 -9.25 7.02
N GLN A 44 -18.28 -9.23 5.97
CA GLN A 44 -18.67 -9.31 4.54
C GLN A 44 -17.41 -9.09 3.70
N ILE A 45 -16.74 -10.12 3.17
CA ILE A 45 -17.07 -10.83 1.91
C ILE A 45 -17.50 -9.87 0.80
N VAL A 46 -16.55 -9.22 0.13
CA VAL A 46 -16.64 -8.94 -1.30
C VAL A 46 -15.25 -9.06 -1.92
N GLY A 47 -14.93 -10.28 -2.32
CA GLY A 47 -13.73 -10.66 -3.04
C GLY A 47 -13.91 -12.12 -3.44
N VAL A 48 -14.70 -12.33 -4.51
CA VAL A 48 -15.10 -13.63 -5.04
C VAL A 48 -13.86 -14.54 -5.14
N LEU A 49 -13.85 -15.62 -4.31
CA LEU A 49 -12.97 -16.81 -4.28
C LEU A 49 -12.36 -17.19 -2.90
N ALA A 50 -12.73 -16.57 -1.78
CA ALA A 50 -12.29 -17.04 -0.44
C ALA A 50 -13.17 -18.16 0.18
N LEU A 51 -13.90 -18.93 -0.62
CA LEU A 51 -14.68 -20.10 -0.15
C LEU A 51 -13.93 -21.41 -0.36
N SER A 52 -12.66 -21.49 0.06
CA SER A 52 -11.96 -22.77 0.17
C SER A 52 -10.85 -22.69 1.21
N ARG A 53 -11.09 -23.40 2.33
CA ARG A 53 -10.13 -23.79 3.38
C ARG A 53 -9.54 -22.68 4.24
N GLY A 54 -10.06 -22.55 5.46
CA GLY A 54 -9.27 -22.45 6.70
C GLY A 54 -8.21 -21.34 6.87
N GLY A 55 -8.11 -20.36 5.96
CA GLY A 55 -7.03 -19.37 5.96
C GLY A 55 -7.29 -18.21 6.93
N VAL A 56 -6.31 -17.93 7.77
CA VAL A 56 -6.24 -16.71 8.60
C VAL A 56 -6.31 -15.51 7.65
N ALA A 57 -7.45 -14.81 7.68
CA ALA A 57 -7.73 -13.72 6.75
C ALA A 57 -6.66 -12.63 6.88
N ASP A 58 -5.86 -12.48 5.84
CA ASP A 58 -4.96 -11.36 5.63
C ASP A 58 -5.83 -10.10 5.48
N ARG A 59 -6.07 -9.39 6.58
CA ARG A 59 -7.00 -8.25 6.63
C ARG A 59 -6.34 -6.98 6.10
N SER A 60 -5.77 -7.04 4.90
CA SER A 60 -5.53 -5.80 4.17
C SER A 60 -6.88 -5.13 3.93
N ARG A 61 -7.01 -3.86 4.32
CA ARG A 61 -8.25 -3.10 4.16
C ARG A 61 -8.47 -2.66 2.72
N VAL A 62 -7.49 -2.88 1.85
CA VAL A 62 -7.47 -2.37 0.50
C VAL A 62 -7.04 -3.46 -0.46
N ASN A 63 -7.72 -3.59 -1.59
CA ASN A 63 -7.23 -4.44 -2.66
C ASN A 63 -5.97 -3.80 -3.27
N ARG A 64 -4.82 -4.46 -3.07
CA ARG A 64 -3.50 -3.98 -3.51
C ARG A 64 -3.41 -3.85 -5.03
N ASP A 65 -4.00 -4.78 -5.78
CA ASP A 65 -3.90 -4.80 -7.25
C ASP A 65 -4.63 -3.60 -7.85
N THR A 66 -5.84 -3.31 -7.35
CA THR A 66 -6.60 -2.12 -7.79
C THR A 66 -5.92 -0.83 -7.34
N LEU A 67 -5.40 -0.78 -6.10
CA LEU A 67 -4.66 0.37 -5.61
C LEU A 67 -3.42 0.67 -6.48
N GLN A 68 -2.66 -0.36 -6.85
CA GLN A 68 -1.48 -0.21 -7.70
C GLN A 68 -1.86 0.25 -9.11
N GLN A 69 -2.95 -0.29 -9.67
CA GLN A 69 -3.46 0.14 -10.98
C GLN A 69 -3.93 1.61 -10.94
N ASP A 70 -4.74 1.98 -9.96
CA ASP A 70 -5.34 3.32 -9.83
C ASP A 70 -4.27 4.40 -9.58
N LEU A 71 -3.23 4.08 -8.80
CA LEU A 71 -2.11 4.98 -8.52
C LEU A 71 -0.97 4.88 -9.56
N SER A 72 -1.14 4.03 -10.58
CA SER A 72 -0.14 3.75 -11.62
C SER A 72 1.24 3.46 -11.00
N LEU A 73 1.28 2.46 -10.13
CA LEU A 73 2.48 1.96 -9.46
C LEU A 73 2.90 0.67 -10.16
N GLU A 74 3.95 0.74 -10.97
CA GLU A 74 4.39 -0.37 -11.81
C GLU A 74 5.14 -1.43 -11.02
N SER A 75 5.90 -1.01 -10.01
CA SER A 75 6.69 -1.90 -9.18
C SER A 75 6.24 -1.90 -7.73
N ASP A 76 6.54 -3.00 -7.05
CA ASP A 76 6.34 -3.07 -5.60
C ASP A 76 7.21 -2.06 -4.85
N GLY A 77 8.39 -1.75 -5.39
CA GLY A 77 9.26 -0.70 -4.85
C GLY A 77 8.58 0.66 -4.85
N ASP A 78 7.86 1.02 -5.91
CA ASP A 78 7.12 2.29 -5.99
C ASP A 78 6.01 2.37 -4.94
N LEU A 79 5.31 1.25 -4.70
CA LEU A 79 4.31 1.15 -3.64
C LEU A 79 4.93 1.41 -2.26
N HIS A 80 6.05 0.78 -1.94
CA HIS A 80 6.73 0.97 -0.65
C HIS A 80 7.22 2.42 -0.47
N VAL A 81 7.73 3.05 -1.53
CA VAL A 81 8.15 4.46 -1.48
C VAL A 81 6.95 5.37 -1.20
N VAL A 82 5.82 5.16 -1.90
CA VAL A 82 4.60 5.94 -1.68
C VAL A 82 4.03 5.69 -0.28
N LEU A 83 4.01 4.44 0.19
CA LEU A 83 3.58 4.07 1.55
C LEU A 83 4.44 4.73 2.62
N ALA A 84 5.76 4.80 2.45
CA ALA A 84 6.65 5.50 3.38
C ALA A 84 6.32 6.99 3.52
N PHE A 85 5.87 7.63 2.44
CA PHE A 85 5.39 9.01 2.48
C PHE A 85 3.99 9.11 3.08
N ALA A 86 3.10 8.17 2.74
CA ALA A 86 1.73 8.15 3.24
C ALA A 86 1.69 7.90 4.76
N GLU A 87 2.57 7.05 5.29
CA GLU A 87 2.72 6.77 6.73
C GLU A 87 3.04 8.04 7.53
N LYS A 88 3.84 8.96 6.95
CA LYS A 88 4.13 10.26 7.57
C LYS A 88 2.93 11.20 7.59
N ILE A 89 2.00 11.06 6.65
CA ILE A 89 0.79 11.87 6.55
C ILE A 89 -0.30 11.29 7.44
N ARG A 90 -0.45 9.96 7.41
CA ARG A 90 -1.46 9.20 8.14
C ARG A 90 -0.81 7.94 8.73
N PRO A 91 -0.69 7.84 10.07
CA PRO A 91 -0.11 6.67 10.70
C PRO A 91 -0.97 5.42 10.47
N ASN A 92 -0.34 4.25 10.53
CA ASN A 92 -0.93 2.91 10.30
C ASN A 92 -1.40 2.66 8.86
N THR A 93 -0.91 3.44 7.90
CA THR A 93 -1.22 3.22 6.49
C THR A 93 -0.53 1.96 5.97
N TYR A 94 0.66 1.63 6.49
CA TYR A 94 1.31 0.34 6.20
C TYR A 94 0.45 -0.86 6.57
N ILE A 95 -0.09 -0.88 7.79
CA ILE A 95 -0.92 -2.01 8.28
C ILE A 95 -2.21 -2.10 7.48
N ASP A 96 -2.82 -0.95 7.16
CA ASP A 96 -4.06 -0.92 6.40
C ASP A 96 -3.90 -1.43 4.96
N VAL A 97 -2.72 -1.29 4.35
CA VAL A 97 -2.47 -1.68 2.95
C VAL A 97 -1.75 -3.02 2.81
N LEU A 98 -0.76 -3.31 3.66
CA LEU A 98 0.05 -4.54 3.60
C LEU A 98 -0.34 -5.59 4.65
N GLY A 99 -1.26 -5.27 5.56
CA GLY A 99 -1.60 -6.15 6.67
C GLY A 99 -0.60 -6.11 7.82
N ASP A 100 -0.94 -6.76 8.94
CA ASP A 100 -0.05 -6.88 10.09
C ASP A 100 0.91 -8.07 9.89
N PRO A 101 2.23 -7.84 9.76
CA PRO A 101 3.20 -8.93 9.57
C PRO A 101 3.26 -9.90 10.76
N GLN A 102 2.86 -9.48 11.96
CA GLN A 102 2.84 -10.38 13.13
C GLN A 102 1.76 -11.45 12.99
N LEU A 103 0.56 -11.08 12.50
CA LEU A 103 -0.53 -12.02 12.24
C LEU A 103 -0.15 -13.04 11.16
N HIS A 104 0.64 -12.63 10.16
CA HIS A 104 1.11 -13.50 9.09
C HIS A 104 2.11 -14.55 9.62
N SER A 105 3.01 -14.17 10.53
CA SER A 105 3.96 -15.10 11.14
C SER A 105 3.28 -16.14 12.03
N GLU A 106 2.29 -15.74 12.82
CA GLU A 106 1.54 -16.65 13.70
C GLU A 106 0.67 -17.62 12.89
N ALA A 107 0.09 -17.18 11.78
CA ALA A 107 -0.68 -18.03 10.87
C ALA A 107 0.21 -19.11 10.24
N VAL A 108 1.38 -18.73 9.71
CA VAL A 108 2.34 -19.67 9.12
C VAL A 108 2.85 -20.67 10.15
N ILE A 109 3.17 -20.22 11.37
CA ILE A 109 3.62 -21.12 12.46
C ILE A 109 2.54 -22.14 12.80
N ARG A 110 1.27 -21.71 12.96
CA ARG A 110 0.16 -22.63 13.25
C ARG A 110 -0.12 -23.62 12.12
N GLU A 111 0.02 -23.18 10.87
CA GLU A 111 -0.14 -24.06 9.71
C GLU A 111 0.99 -25.09 9.63
N PHE A 112 2.19 -24.71 10.07
CA PHE A 112 3.35 -25.61 10.18
C PHE A 112 3.22 -26.61 11.35
N GLU A 113 2.67 -26.18 12.49
CA GLU A 113 2.41 -27.03 13.67
C GLU A 113 1.25 -28.02 13.49
N ALA A 114 0.39 -27.79 12.48
CA ALA A 114 -0.75 -28.64 12.16
C ALA A 114 -0.44 -29.77 11.15
N LEU A 115 0.79 -29.83 10.62
CA LEU A 115 1.32 -30.87 9.73
C LEU A 115 2.05 -31.96 10.52
#